data_AF-A0A1V4R9N6-F1
#
_entry.id   AF-A0A1V4R9N6-F1
#
_cell.length_a   1.000
_cell.length_b   1.000
_cell.length_c   1.000
_cell.angle_alpha   90.00
_cell.angle_beta   90.00
_cell.angle_gamma   90.00
#
_symmetry.space_group_name_H-M   'P 1'
#
loop_
_entity.id
_entity.type
_entity.pdbx_description
1 polymer ?
#
loop_
_entity_poly.entity_id
_entity_poly.type
_entity_poly.pdbx_seq_one_letter_code
_entity_poly.pdbx_strand_id
1 'polypeptide(L)'
;MKAVYTFSLMTLHMLFRRRTLWGILLVILLALAGIASVPSFDVSNQGRFILDFGLFGIELGSLLLALGLAANLYPRDKETRTLMPLVAVPLSRWQYLLGRFFGAAIVQAAALLVTCLGLMLILLFHKLPVPGDLLPATLLIIVEGWFLLSTVFFFSFFASPPLNWPLTTML
;
A
#
# COMPACT_ATOMS: atom_id res chain seq x y z
N MET A 1 20.97 -3.81 15.82
CA MET A 1 19.78 -2.93 15.60
C MET A 1 19.95 -1.93 14.46
N LYS A 2 21.12 -1.27 14.28
CA LYS A 2 21.35 -0.31 13.18
C LYS A 2 21.04 -0.86 11.77
N ALA A 3 21.36 -2.13 11.51
CA ALA A 3 21.11 -2.76 10.21
C ALA A 3 19.63 -2.75 9.79
N VAL A 4 18.70 -3.07 10.71
CA VAL A 4 17.25 -3.15 10.40
C VAL A 4 16.69 -1.79 9.98
N TYR A 5 17.11 -0.72 10.65
CA TYR A 5 16.70 0.65 10.33
C TYR A 5 17.22 1.11 8.97
N THR A 6 18.49 0.82 8.66
CA THR A 6 19.09 1.14 7.36
C THR A 6 18.37 0.41 6.22
N PHE A 7 18.00 -0.86 6.42
CA PHE A 7 17.23 -1.62 5.43
C PHE A 7 15.81 -1.07 5.25
N SER A 8 15.14 -0.66 6.32
CA SER A 8 13.84 0.00 6.23
C SER A 8 13.93 1.27 5.37
N LEU A 9 14.88 2.17 5.67
CA LEU A 9 15.10 3.39 4.89
C LEU A 9 15.47 3.15 3.43
N MET A 10 16.28 2.12 3.16
CA MET A 10 16.62 1.74 1.79
C MET A 10 15.40 1.23 1.02
N THR A 11 14.57 0.43 1.68
CA THR A 11 13.31 -0.08 1.12
C THR A 11 12.31 1.04 0.88
N LEU A 12 12.21 2.01 1.80
CA LEU A 12 11.39 3.21 1.66
C LEU A 12 11.75 3.99 0.40
N HIS A 13 13.02 4.34 0.20
CA HIS A 13 13.47 5.05 -1.00
C HIS A 13 13.24 4.25 -2.27
N MET A 14 13.44 2.93 -2.22
CA MET A 14 13.25 2.06 -3.37
C MET A 14 11.77 1.97 -3.77
N LEU A 15 10.85 1.91 -2.80
CA LEU A 15 9.41 1.92 -3.03
C LEU A 15 8.93 3.29 -3.49
N PHE A 16 9.37 4.38 -2.86
CA PHE A 16 8.96 5.74 -3.25
C PHE A 16 9.28 6.08 -4.71
N ARG A 17 10.34 5.51 -5.29
CA ARG A 17 10.69 5.72 -6.69
C ARG A 17 9.89 4.84 -7.67
N ARG A 18 9.11 3.87 -7.18
CA ARG A 18 8.35 2.96 -8.05
C ARG A 18 7.07 3.62 -8.53
N ARG A 19 6.94 3.74 -9.85
CA ARG A 19 5.72 4.21 -10.53
C ARG A 19 4.46 3.41 -10.13
N THR A 20 4.60 2.14 -9.76
CA THR A 20 3.47 1.28 -9.38
C THR A 20 2.75 1.79 -8.12
N LEU A 21 3.49 2.28 -7.13
CA LEU A 21 2.92 2.85 -5.91
C LEU A 21 2.16 4.14 -6.19
N TRP A 22 2.78 5.03 -6.96
CA TRP A 22 2.15 6.26 -7.41
C TRP A 22 0.93 5.99 -8.29
N GLY A 23 0.96 4.94 -9.11
CA GLY A 23 -0.18 4.53 -9.93
C GLY A 23 -1.38 4.10 -9.09
N ILE A 24 -1.17 3.24 -8.08
CA ILE A 24 -2.24 2.80 -7.17
C ILE A 24 -2.78 4.00 -6.38
N LEU A 25 -1.90 4.83 -5.81
CA LEU A 25 -2.29 6.02 -5.06
C LEU A 25 -3.10 7.00 -5.92
N LEU A 26 -2.66 7.24 -7.16
CA LEU A 26 -3.34 8.12 -8.10
C LEU A 26 -4.72 7.59 -8.47
N VAL A 27 -4.86 6.29 -8.73
CA VAL A 27 -6.16 5.66 -9.03
C VAL A 27 -7.13 5.83 -7.86
N ILE A 28 -6.67 5.63 -6.61
CA ILE A 28 -7.50 5.80 -5.42
C ILE A 28 -7.93 7.26 -5.28
N LEU A 29 -7.01 8.22 -5.43
CA LEU A 29 -7.33 9.64 -5.34
C LEU A 29 -8.28 10.11 -6.45
N LEU A 30 -8.11 9.62 -7.68
CA LEU A 30 -9.03 9.91 -8.77
C LEU A 30 -10.41 9.30 -8.54
N ALA A 31 -10.49 8.09 -8.00
CA ALA A 31 -11.76 7.47 -7.64
C ALA A 31 -12.48 8.31 -6.58
N LEU A 32 -11.77 8.76 -5.54
CA LEU A 32 -12.32 9.66 -4.51
C LEU A 32 -12.80 10.98 -5.09
N ALA A 33 -12.01 11.62 -5.96
CA ALA A 33 -12.39 12.85 -6.63
C ALA A 33 -13.61 12.66 -7.55
N GLY A 34 -13.67 11.54 -8.27
CA GLY A 34 -14.80 11.18 -9.12
C GLY A 34 -16.09 11.04 -8.33
N ILE A 35 -16.06 10.34 -7.19
CA ILE A 35 -17.22 10.19 -6.31
C ILE A 35 -17.68 11.53 -5.75
N ALA A 36 -16.75 12.40 -5.34
CA ALA A 36 -17.07 13.73 -4.84
C ALA A 36 -17.72 14.63 -5.91
N SER A 37 -17.41 14.41 -7.19
CA SER A 37 -17.97 15.19 -8.29
C SER A 37 -19.40 14.81 -8.70
N VAL A 38 -19.92 13.69 -8.21
CA VAL A 38 -21.30 13.25 -8.51
C VAL A 38 -22.30 14.17 -7.80
N PRO A 39 -23.13 14.93 -8.54
CA PRO A 39 -24.18 15.73 -7.94
C PRO A 39 -25.18 14.78 -7.27
N SER A 40 -25.27 14.83 -5.95
CA SER A 40 -26.24 14.03 -5.21
C SER A 40 -27.63 14.65 -5.38
N PHE A 41 -28.61 13.88 -5.85
CA PHE A 41 -29.98 14.33 -6.08
C PHE A 41 -30.80 14.56 -4.80
N ASP A 42 -30.18 14.47 -3.61
CA ASP A 42 -30.82 14.78 -2.32
C ASP A 42 -29.80 15.46 -1.37
N VAL A 43 -30.03 16.76 -1.11
CA VAL A 43 -29.09 17.69 -0.45
C VAL A 43 -28.85 17.35 1.03
N SER A 44 -29.69 16.52 1.67
CA SER A 44 -29.59 16.28 3.12
C SER A 44 -28.52 15.26 3.52
N ASN A 45 -28.09 14.36 2.62
CA ASN A 45 -27.24 13.22 2.98
C ASN A 45 -25.95 13.09 2.15
N GLN A 46 -25.66 14.05 1.27
CA GLN A 46 -24.47 14.07 0.41
C GLN A 46 -23.16 13.93 1.21
N GLY A 47 -23.09 14.54 2.40
CA GLY A 47 -21.88 14.47 3.24
C GLY A 47 -21.58 13.07 3.78
N ARG A 48 -22.63 12.32 4.19
CA ARG A 48 -22.45 10.94 4.66
C ARG A 48 -22.05 10.01 3.52
N PHE A 49 -22.64 10.21 2.35
CA PHE A 49 -22.29 9.44 1.15
C PHE A 49 -20.81 9.59 0.79
N ILE A 50 -20.28 10.81 0.72
CA ILE A 50 -18.86 11.06 0.42
C ILE A 50 -17.95 10.45 1.49
N LEU A 51 -18.34 10.53 2.76
CA LEU A 51 -17.60 9.93 3.87
C LEU A 51 -17.55 8.40 3.78
N ASP A 52 -18.69 7.75 3.61
CA ASP A 52 -18.80 6.29 3.57
C ASP A 52 -18.06 5.72 2.36
N PHE A 53 -18.24 6.32 1.18
CA PHE A 53 -17.49 5.95 -0.02
C PHE A 53 -15.99 6.28 0.10
N GLY A 54 -15.67 7.37 0.80
CA GLY A 54 -14.31 7.77 1.10
C GLY A 54 -13.56 6.73 1.93
N LEU A 55 -14.18 6.31 3.03
CA LEU A 55 -13.68 5.26 3.91
C LEU A 55 -13.57 3.92 3.17
N PHE A 56 -14.59 3.55 2.39
CA PHE A 56 -14.55 2.36 1.53
C PHE A 56 -13.39 2.41 0.53
N GLY A 57 -13.12 3.57 -0.07
CA GLY A 57 -11.98 3.78 -0.96
C GLY A 57 -10.63 3.62 -0.26
N ILE A 58 -10.52 4.05 0.99
CA ILE A 58 -9.31 3.87 1.83
C ILE A 58 -9.13 2.39 2.19
N GLU A 59 -10.21 1.68 2.54
CA GLU A 59 -10.20 0.24 2.84
C GLU A 59 -9.77 -0.59 1.62
N LEU A 60 -10.40 -0.38 0.47
CA LEU A 60 -9.97 -1.01 -0.79
C LEU A 60 -8.54 -0.65 -1.16
N GLY A 61 -8.15 0.62 -0.95
CA GLY A 61 -6.79 1.07 -1.17
C GLY A 61 -5.78 0.34 -0.29
N SER A 62 -6.12 0.08 0.97
CA SER A 62 -5.29 -0.67 1.92
C SER A 62 -5.04 -2.09 1.42
N LEU A 63 -6.09 -2.76 0.95
CA LEU A 63 -6.03 -4.11 0.39
C LEU A 63 -5.17 -4.16 -0.89
N LEU A 64 -5.40 -3.24 -1.83
CA LEU A 64 -4.63 -3.18 -3.08
C LEU A 64 -3.16 -2.84 -2.83
N LEU A 65 -2.86 -1.96 -1.89
CA LEU A 65 -1.49 -1.64 -1.49
C LEU A 65 -0.83 -2.83 -0.80
N ALA A 66 -1.52 -3.55 0.09
CA ALA A 66 -0.99 -4.76 0.73
C ALA A 66 -0.56 -5.79 -0.32
N LEU A 67 -1.45 -6.10 -1.26
CA LEU A 67 -1.21 -7.03 -2.35
C LEU A 67 -0.08 -6.54 -3.27
N GLY A 68 -0.18 -5.30 -3.74
CA GLY A 68 0.78 -4.71 -4.67
C GLY A 68 2.18 -4.60 -4.09
N LEU A 69 2.32 -4.21 -2.82
CA LEU A 69 3.60 -4.14 -2.13
C LEU A 69 4.18 -5.54 -1.93
N ALA A 70 3.45 -6.44 -1.28
CA ALA A 70 3.96 -7.78 -0.98
C ALA A 70 4.31 -8.57 -2.25
N ALA A 71 3.47 -8.53 -3.28
CA ALA A 71 3.70 -9.22 -4.55
C ALA A 71 4.88 -8.65 -5.36
N ASN A 72 5.30 -7.40 -5.13
CA ASN A 72 6.43 -6.78 -5.84
C ASN A 72 7.74 -6.79 -5.04
N LEU A 73 7.69 -7.12 -3.75
CA LEU A 73 8.87 -7.18 -2.88
C LEU A 73 9.72 -8.42 -3.19
N TYR A 74 9.11 -9.59 -3.37
CA TYR A 74 9.85 -10.86 -3.48
C TYR A 74 10.24 -11.27 -4.93
N PRO A 75 9.34 -11.24 -5.92
CA PRO A 75 9.65 -11.72 -7.28
C PRO A 75 10.68 -10.84 -8.00
N ARG A 76 10.65 -9.52 -7.79
CA ARG A 76 11.62 -8.61 -8.40
C ARG A 76 13.04 -8.83 -7.89
N ASP A 77 13.22 -9.24 -6.65
CA ASP A 77 14.55 -9.59 -6.15
C ASP A 77 15.11 -10.86 -6.77
N LYS A 78 14.21 -11.80 -7.10
CA LYS A 78 14.55 -13.01 -7.82
C LYS A 78 14.94 -12.69 -9.28
N GLU A 79 14.26 -11.73 -9.89
CA GLU A 79 14.46 -11.35 -11.31
C GLU A 79 15.68 -10.43 -11.53
N THR A 80 15.95 -9.50 -10.62
CA THR A 80 17.04 -8.51 -10.80
C THR A 80 18.44 -9.04 -10.43
N ARG A 81 18.57 -10.31 -10.01
CA ARG A 81 19.79 -10.89 -9.41
C ARG A 81 20.38 -10.05 -8.27
N THR A 82 19.61 -9.12 -7.67
CA THR A 82 20.04 -8.27 -6.54
C THR A 82 20.21 -9.06 -5.24
N LEU A 83 19.71 -10.29 -5.18
CA LEU A 83 20.03 -11.25 -4.13
C LEU A 83 21.51 -11.70 -4.14
N MET A 84 22.17 -11.74 -5.31
CA MET A 84 23.54 -12.29 -5.42
C MET A 84 24.61 -11.42 -4.72
N PRO A 85 24.59 -10.08 -4.80
CA PRO A 85 25.49 -9.24 -4.00
C PRO A 85 25.13 -9.21 -2.51
N LEU A 86 23.85 -9.41 -2.15
CA LEU A 86 23.39 -9.32 -0.77
C LEU A 86 23.72 -10.57 0.05
N VAL A 87 23.80 -11.74 -0.59
CA VAL A 87 24.29 -13.00 0.01
C VAL A 87 25.81 -12.96 0.29
N ALA A 88 26.56 -12.07 -0.37
CA ALA A 88 28.00 -11.92 -0.14
C ALA A 88 28.34 -11.21 1.19
N VAL A 89 27.36 -10.57 1.83
CA VAL A 89 27.47 -10.05 3.21
C VAL A 89 26.81 -11.08 4.14
N PRO A 90 27.46 -11.52 5.24
CA PRO A 90 26.91 -12.52 6.15
C PRO A 90 25.74 -11.92 6.94
N LEU A 91 24.58 -11.83 6.29
CA LEU A 91 23.37 -11.23 6.83
C LEU A 91 22.50 -12.32 7.42
N SER A 92 22.05 -12.11 8.66
CA SER A 92 21.04 -12.98 9.26
C SER A 92 19.72 -12.87 8.48
N ARG A 93 19.21 -14.02 8.02
CA ARG A 93 17.99 -14.12 7.18
C ARG A 93 16.78 -13.38 7.79
N TRP A 94 16.70 -13.37 9.12
CA TRP A 94 15.65 -12.70 9.89
C TRP A 94 15.71 -11.17 9.84
N GLN A 95 16.91 -10.57 9.88
CA GLN A 95 17.05 -9.10 9.83
C GLN A 95 16.65 -8.56 8.45
N TYR A 96 16.92 -9.32 7.40
CA TYR A 96 16.49 -8.97 6.05
C TYR A 96 14.95 -8.97 5.93
N LEU A 97 14.32 -10.05 6.39
CA LEU A 97 12.87 -10.22 6.31
C LEU A 97 12.13 -9.10 7.07
N LEU A 98 12.56 -8.84 8.30
CA LEU A 98 11.96 -7.80 9.16
C LEU A 98 12.14 -6.41 8.58
N GLY A 99 13.36 -6.05 8.13
CA GLY A 99 13.62 -4.72 7.55
C GLY A 99 12.76 -4.45 6.31
N ARG A 100 12.49 -5.48 5.52
CA ARG A 100 11.64 -5.38 4.32
C ARG A 100 10.16 -5.21 4.65
N PHE A 101 9.67 -6.00 5.60
CA PHE A 101 8.30 -5.91 6.06
C PHE A 101 8.02 -4.53 6.67
N PHE A 102 8.88 -4.06 7.58
CA PHE A 102 8.73 -2.73 8.17
C PHE A 102 8.81 -1.60 7.14
N GLY A 103 9.72 -1.71 6.16
CA GLY A 103 9.77 -0.77 5.04
C GLY A 103 8.46 -0.71 4.27
N ALA A 104 7.88 -1.86 3.90
CA ALA A 104 6.59 -1.91 3.21
C ALA A 104 5.41 -1.42 4.07
N ALA A 105 5.38 -1.77 5.35
CA ALA A 105 4.37 -1.34 6.31
C ALA A 105 4.33 0.18 6.48
N ILE A 106 5.50 0.82 6.58
CA ILE A 106 5.61 2.28 6.66
C ILE A 106 5.14 2.95 5.35
N VAL A 107 5.51 2.40 4.18
CA VAL A 107 4.99 2.95 2.90
C VAL A 107 3.49 2.83 2.81
N GLN A 108 2.92 1.67 3.17
CA GLN A 108 1.48 1.47 3.16
C GLN A 108 0.76 2.45 4.09
N ALA A 109 1.27 2.61 5.32
CA ALA A 109 0.71 3.57 6.28
C ALA A 109 0.79 5.01 5.77
N ALA A 110 1.94 5.43 5.22
CA ALA A 110 2.11 6.76 4.65
C ALA A 110 1.15 7.01 3.47
N ALA A 111 0.99 6.03 2.58
CA ALA A 111 0.06 6.12 1.45
C ALA A 111 -1.39 6.29 1.93
N LEU A 112 -1.83 5.50 2.90
CA LEU A 112 -3.20 5.60 3.46
C LEU A 112 -3.43 6.92 4.20
N LEU A 113 -2.44 7.44 4.90
CA LEU A 113 -2.51 8.77 5.53
C LEU A 113 -2.65 9.87 4.47
N VAL A 114 -1.92 9.79 3.36
CA VAL A 114 -2.06 10.75 2.25
C VAL A 114 -3.47 10.67 1.64
N THR A 115 -4.02 9.46 1.46
CA THR A 115 -5.39 9.28 0.97
C THR A 115 -6.43 9.86 1.94
N CYS A 116 -6.23 9.65 3.24
CA CYS A 116 -7.07 10.22 4.30
C CYS A 116 -7.03 11.76 4.31
N LEU A 117 -5.85 12.35 4.16
CA LEU A 117 -5.70 13.80 4.02
C LEU A 117 -6.39 14.30 2.75
N GLY A 118 -6.30 13.57 1.64
CA GLY A 118 -7.04 13.86 0.41
C GLY A 118 -8.54 13.88 0.62
N LEU A 119 -9.09 12.87 1.33
CA LEU A 119 -10.50 12.82 1.70
C LEU A 119 -10.90 14.00 2.60
N MET A 120 -10.09 14.33 3.60
CA MET A 120 -10.33 15.47 4.50
C MET A 120 -10.38 16.79 3.72
N LEU A 121 -9.46 16.99 2.76
CA LEU A 121 -9.47 18.15 1.89
C LEU A 121 -10.74 18.22 1.04
N ILE A 122 -11.18 17.10 0.45
CA ILE A 122 -12.41 17.03 -0.35
C ILE A 122 -13.63 17.45 0.47
N LEU A 123 -13.73 16.99 1.72
CA LEU A 123 -14.82 17.35 2.63
C LEU A 123 -14.81 18.84 2.98
N LEU A 124 -13.61 19.40 3.24
CA LEU A 124 -13.44 20.83 3.50
C LEU A 124 -13.81 21.68 2.29
N PHE A 125 -13.45 21.26 1.06
CA PHE A 125 -13.84 21.95 -0.17
C PHE A 125 -15.37 22.00 -0.36
N HIS A 126 -16.08 20.94 0.06
CA HIS A 126 -17.54 20.87 0.03
C HIS A 126 -18.21 21.52 1.26
N LYS A 127 -17.45 22.15 2.17
CA LYS A 127 -17.93 22.74 3.43
C LYS A 127 -18.70 21.75 4.32
N LEU A 128 -18.34 20.47 4.24
CA LEU A 128 -18.93 19.40 5.04
C LEU A 128 -18.23 19.29 6.40
N PRO A 129 -18.94 18.89 7.47
CA PRO A 129 -18.30 18.65 8.76
C PRO A 129 -17.35 17.45 8.65
N VAL A 130 -16.09 17.64 9.06
CA VAL A 130 -15.14 16.53 9.16
C VAL A 130 -15.38 15.82 10.50
N PRO A 131 -15.82 14.55 10.50
CA PRO A 131 -15.96 13.80 11.74
C PRO A 131 -14.58 13.59 12.37
N GLY A 132 -14.47 13.83 13.68
CA GLY A 132 -13.25 13.52 14.44
C GLY A 132 -12.88 12.04 14.41
N ASP A 133 -13.86 11.18 14.08
CA ASP A 133 -13.73 9.74 13.97
C ASP A 133 -13.00 9.29 12.70
N LEU A 134 -12.75 10.19 11.74
CA LEU A 134 -12.06 9.86 10.51
C LEU A 134 -10.65 9.33 10.78
N LEU A 135 -9.86 10.03 11.60
CA LEU A 135 -8.49 9.65 11.93
C LEU A 135 -8.39 8.29 12.64
N PRO A 136 -9.14 8.00 13.71
CA PRO A 136 -9.09 6.68 14.34
C PRO A 136 -9.59 5.56 13.42
N ALA A 137 -10.57 5.82 12.53
CA ALA A 137 -10.98 4.85 11.52
C ALA A 137 -9.83 4.53 10.56
N THR A 138 -9.11 5.53 10.05
CA THR A 138 -7.96 5.30 9.16
C THR A 138 -6.83 4.54 9.86
N LEU A 139 -6.58 4.81 11.15
CA LEU A 139 -5.56 4.10 11.91
C LEU A 139 -5.89 2.61 12.06
N LEU A 140 -7.16 2.27 12.28
CA LEU A 140 -7.61 0.88 12.27
C LEU A 140 -7.41 0.21 10.92
N ILE A 141 -7.73 0.90 9.82
CA ILE A 141 -7.50 0.40 8.45
C ILE A 141 -6.02 0.19 8.16
N ILE A 142 -5.12 1.01 8.72
CA ILE A 142 -3.67 0.81 8.60
C ILE A 142 -3.24 -0.48 9.32
N VAL A 143 -3.76 -0.73 10.52
CA VAL A 143 -3.47 -1.95 11.29
C VAL A 143 -3.98 -3.19 10.56
N GLU A 144 -5.20 -3.14 10.02
CA GLU A 144 -5.74 -4.18 9.15
C GLU A 144 -4.87 -4.38 7.91
N GLY A 145 -4.44 -3.28 7.27
CA GLY A 145 -3.55 -3.28 6.13
C GLY A 145 -2.23 -3.98 6.40
N TRP A 146 -1.65 -3.81 7.60
CA TRP A 146 -0.45 -4.52 8.03
C TRP A 146 -0.68 -6.01 8.25
N PHE A 147 -1.85 -6.39 8.74
CA PHE A 147 -2.23 -7.80 8.87
C PHE A 147 -2.35 -8.46 7.49
N LEU A 148 -3.00 -7.80 6.53
CA LEU A 148 -3.09 -8.25 5.15
C LEU A 148 -1.69 -8.31 4.50
N LEU A 149 -0.88 -7.28 4.67
CA LEU A 149 0.49 -7.23 4.17
C LEU A 149 1.32 -8.40 4.70
N SER A 150 1.21 -8.72 5.99
CA SER A 150 1.89 -9.86 6.61
C SER A 150 1.47 -11.19 5.99
N THR A 151 0.16 -11.38 5.81
CA THR A 151 -0.42 -12.58 5.22
C THR A 151 0.05 -12.78 3.77
N VAL A 152 -0.04 -11.76 2.93
CA VAL A 152 0.38 -11.84 1.53
C VAL A 152 1.89 -12.01 1.41
N PHE A 153 2.66 -11.34 2.27
CA PHE A 153 4.10 -11.47 2.31
C PHE A 153 4.53 -12.90 2.69
N PHE A 154 3.83 -13.53 3.64
CA PHE A 154 4.04 -14.94 3.99
C PHE A 154 3.76 -15.86 2.81
N PHE A 155 2.62 -15.70 2.12
CA PHE A 155 2.29 -16.52 0.95
C PHE A 155 3.22 -16.28 -0.25
N SER A 156 3.77 -15.07 -0.40
CA SER A 156 4.75 -14.76 -1.45
C SER A 156 6.05 -15.57 -1.32
N PHE A 157 6.36 -16.09 -0.12
CA PHE A 157 7.50 -16.99 0.07
C PHE A 157 7.28 -18.36 -0.57
N PHE A 158 6.04 -18.87 -0.54
CA PHE A 158 5.66 -20.16 -1.10
C PHE A 158 5.30 -20.07 -2.59
N ALA A 159 4.78 -18.94 -3.04
CA ALA A 159 4.48 -18.68 -4.44
C ALA A 159 5.79 -18.42 -5.24
N SER A 160 6.42 -19.50 -5.73
CA SER A 160 7.38 -19.36 -6.84
C SER A 160 6.66 -18.77 -8.06
N PRO A 161 7.27 -17.86 -8.85
CA PRO A 161 6.61 -17.31 -10.04
C PRO A 161 6.17 -18.47 -10.97
N PRO A 162 4.87 -18.73 -11.18
CA PRO A 162 4.45 -19.89 -11.96
C PRO A 162 3.99 -19.52 -13.38
N LEU A 163 4.56 -18.48 -14.01
CA LEU A 163 4.03 -17.98 -15.29
C LEU A 163 4.99 -18.03 -16.50
N ASN A 164 6.31 -18.15 -16.32
CA ASN A 164 7.24 -18.30 -17.46
C ASN A 164 7.60 -19.75 -17.79
N TRP A 165 7.25 -20.73 -16.94
CA TRP A 165 7.54 -22.14 -17.19
C TRP A 165 6.89 -22.71 -18.47
N PRO A 166 5.60 -22.45 -18.75
CA PRO A 166 4.95 -23.03 -19.93
C PRO A 166 5.47 -22.47 -21.26
N LEU A 167 5.90 -21.19 -21.25
CA LEU A 167 6.39 -20.51 -22.45
C LEU A 167 7.83 -20.92 -22.81
N THR A 168 8.64 -21.35 -21.83
CA THR A 168 10.01 -21.81 -22.08
C THR A 168 10.12 -23.26 -22.54
N THR A 169 9.08 -24.08 -22.36
CA THR A 169 9.08 -25.48 -22.82
C THR A 169 8.52 -25.65 -24.24
N MET A 170 8.02 -24.57 -24.85
CA MET A 170 7.43 -24.56 -26.20
C MET A 170 8.28 -23.82 -27.24
N LEU A 171 9.49 -23.36 -26.87
CA LEU A 171 10.52 -22.79 -27.75
C LEU A 171 11.78 -23.65 -27.69
#